data_AF-A0A386ZCL6-F1
#
_entry.id   AF-A0A386ZCL6-F1
#
_cell.length_a   1.000
_cell.length_b   1.000
_cell.length_c   1.000
_cell.angle_alpha   90.00
_cell.angle_beta   90.00
_cell.angle_gamma   90.00
#
_symmetry.space_group_name_H-M   'P 1'
#
loop_
_entity.id
_entity.type
_entity.pdbx_description
1 polymer ?
#
loop_
_entity_poly.entity_id
_entity_poly.type
_entity_poly.pdbx_seq_one_letter_code
_entity_poly.pdbx_strand_id
1 'polypeptide(L)'
;MTTPEPRYDRRAASRVLAALARPGLGAPAVLPPPRRLEYTCAALTPEPGSHLTMSQRLYLERFMRPCRADQVTSATHRIAWTDSDGIPNTGHFRAGGLGPIVPIAMRETVLVLWHALRADTALAQRMSALSPREKAVLAGTTTDHEPLEIFRVGIEAAGRALAQHALLARETPYRTPAEFAAGIKDSGIYAAVATRWFWELQASSYRRGMIAVTLTTQPDGTVRYSAETVATLRAMKDMTIEDAHRVMRRATHVEGLSVAEAIAKYHEELDVISRQYALLAPGTRPACLAAMPHQLDGEHYSILPVVIDKFTEVFVQLVERVTVAEAAAETGSETAELGSEDRVFYVPDMTCKHCIRTVSGVLESMSIGVADIDLLSKRVVAEFRSPRNRHRAFEALRDSGYNPTLSTPAPSESAV
;
A
#
# COMPACT_ATOMS: atom_id res chain seq x y z
N MET A 1 21.97 6.99 -31.09
CA MET A 1 20.56 6.54 -30.98
C MET A 1 19.93 7.30 -29.83
N THR A 2 18.87 8.05 -30.08
CA THR A 2 18.13 8.79 -29.05
C THR A 2 17.40 7.83 -28.13
N THR A 3 17.57 7.97 -26.82
CA THR A 3 16.84 7.19 -25.82
C THR A 3 15.34 7.50 -25.95
N PRO A 4 14.44 6.49 -26.01
CA PRO A 4 13.01 6.75 -26.11
C PRO A 4 12.52 7.53 -24.88
N GLU A 5 11.75 8.59 -25.10
CA GLU A 5 11.15 9.36 -24.01
C GLU A 5 10.06 8.56 -23.27
N PRO A 6 9.93 8.72 -21.93
CA PRO A 6 8.86 8.10 -21.17
C PRO A 6 7.48 8.50 -21.72
N ARG A 7 6.65 7.50 -22.03
CA ARG A 7 5.28 7.70 -22.53
C ARG A 7 4.28 6.98 -21.65
N TYR A 8 3.22 7.68 -21.28
CA TYR A 8 2.09 7.09 -20.58
C TYR A 8 1.31 6.16 -21.54
N ASP A 9 1.38 4.85 -21.30
CA ASP A 9 0.63 3.83 -22.03
C ASP A 9 0.33 2.62 -21.12
N ARG A 10 -0.87 2.64 -20.53
CA ARG A 10 -1.30 1.60 -19.59
C ARG A 10 -1.38 0.21 -20.21
N ARG A 11 -1.85 0.12 -21.45
CA ARG A 11 -2.06 -1.18 -22.11
C ARG A 11 -0.71 -1.79 -22.46
N ALA A 12 0.22 -0.98 -22.96
CA ALA A 12 1.59 -1.42 -23.21
C ALA A 12 2.31 -1.81 -21.91
N ALA A 13 2.24 -0.97 -20.86
CA ALA A 13 2.85 -1.29 -19.56
C ALA A 13 2.30 -2.60 -18.97
N SER A 14 0.98 -2.78 -18.98
CA SER A 14 0.34 -4.01 -18.52
C SER A 14 0.77 -5.23 -19.34
N ARG A 15 0.91 -5.09 -20.68
CA ARG A 15 1.38 -6.18 -21.55
C ARG A 15 2.83 -6.57 -21.24
N VAL A 16 3.71 -5.59 -21.04
CA VAL A 16 5.11 -5.84 -20.65
C VAL A 16 5.16 -6.62 -19.34
N LEU A 17 4.41 -6.19 -18.32
CA LEU A 17 4.35 -6.89 -17.04
C LEU A 17 3.73 -8.29 -17.18
N ALA A 18 2.71 -8.46 -18.03
CA ALA A 18 2.07 -9.76 -18.25
C ALA A 18 3.04 -10.75 -18.92
N ALA A 19 3.81 -10.30 -19.91
CA ALA A 19 4.84 -11.11 -20.56
C ALA A 19 5.96 -11.51 -19.59
N LEU A 20 6.40 -10.60 -18.71
CA LEU A 20 7.40 -10.89 -17.68
C LEU A 20 6.91 -11.92 -16.66
N ALA A 21 5.64 -11.82 -16.26
CA ALA A 21 5.02 -12.68 -15.27
C ALA A 21 4.70 -14.09 -15.79
N ARG A 22 4.84 -14.36 -17.09
CA ARG A 22 4.65 -15.69 -17.68
C ARG A 22 5.98 -16.48 -17.66
N PRO A 23 5.99 -17.80 -17.37
CA PRO A 23 4.86 -18.69 -17.05
C PRO A 23 4.35 -18.59 -15.61
N GLY A 24 5.03 -17.84 -14.76
CA GLY A 24 4.64 -17.59 -13.38
C GLY A 24 5.51 -16.48 -12.78
N LEU A 25 5.17 -16.07 -11.56
CA LEU A 25 5.85 -14.99 -10.87
C LEU A 25 6.59 -15.49 -9.63
N GLY A 26 7.92 -15.38 -9.65
CA GLY A 26 8.80 -15.75 -8.54
C GLY A 26 9.11 -17.25 -8.52
N ALA A 27 10.26 -17.60 -7.97
CA ALA A 27 10.66 -18.98 -7.68
C ALA A 27 9.67 -19.66 -6.71
N PRO A 28 9.75 -20.99 -6.52
CA PRO A 28 9.01 -21.67 -5.45
C PRO A 28 9.24 -20.97 -4.10
N ALA A 29 8.16 -20.70 -3.37
CA ALA A 29 8.24 -20.06 -2.07
C ALA A 29 8.84 -21.03 -1.05
N VAL A 30 9.90 -20.59 -0.35
CA VAL A 30 10.49 -21.35 0.76
C VAL A 30 9.86 -20.85 2.05
N LEU A 31 9.11 -21.72 2.73
CA LEU A 31 8.48 -21.36 3.99
C LEU A 31 9.51 -21.33 5.12
N PRO A 32 9.52 -20.29 5.95
CA PRO A 32 10.33 -20.26 7.15
C PRO A 32 9.91 -21.32 8.18
N PRO A 33 10.79 -21.64 9.15
CA PRO A 33 10.41 -22.41 10.32
C PRO A 33 9.37 -21.65 11.17
N PRO A 34 8.56 -22.36 11.98
CA PRO A 34 7.65 -21.72 12.93
C PRO A 34 8.37 -20.71 13.83
N ARG A 35 7.69 -19.61 14.16
CA ARG A 35 8.28 -18.48 14.88
C ARG A 35 7.27 -17.73 15.73
N ARG A 36 7.79 -17.02 16.73
CA ARG A 36 7.04 -16.08 17.58
C ARG A 36 7.47 -14.66 17.25
N LEU A 37 6.51 -13.79 16.95
CA LEU A 37 6.74 -12.37 16.68
C LEU A 37 6.11 -11.54 17.78
N GLU A 38 6.89 -10.63 18.34
CA GLU A 38 6.43 -9.71 19.37
C GLU A 38 5.97 -8.39 18.75
N TYR A 39 4.87 -7.84 19.28
CA TYR A 39 4.32 -6.57 18.83
C TYR A 39 3.94 -5.70 20.01
N THR A 40 4.01 -4.38 19.83
CA THR A 40 3.41 -3.42 20.77
C THR A 40 2.04 -3.00 20.26
N CYS A 41 1.13 -2.70 21.18
CA CYS A 41 -0.26 -2.38 20.87
C CYS A 41 -0.64 -1.01 21.46
N ALA A 42 -1.35 -0.19 20.69
CA ALA A 42 -1.92 1.05 21.15
C ALA A 42 -3.39 1.12 20.72
N ALA A 43 -4.30 1.34 21.66
CA ALA A 43 -5.69 1.62 21.35
C ALA A 43 -5.81 2.94 20.58
N LEU A 44 -6.64 2.95 19.54
CA LEU A 44 -7.01 4.18 18.84
C LEU A 44 -8.11 4.89 19.63
N THR A 45 -7.97 6.21 19.78
CA THR A 45 -8.93 7.05 20.50
C THR A 45 -9.82 7.79 19.49
N PRO A 46 -11.11 7.44 19.38
CA PRO A 46 -12.06 8.21 18.57
C PRO A 46 -12.27 9.61 19.12
N GLU A 47 -12.71 10.52 18.26
CA GLU A 47 -13.20 11.83 18.72
C GLU A 47 -14.49 11.69 19.54
N PRO A 48 -14.76 12.61 20.49
CA PRO A 48 -16.04 12.64 21.20
C PRO A 48 -17.24 12.67 20.23
N GLY A 49 -18.17 11.73 20.39
CA GLY A 49 -19.36 11.62 19.53
C GLY A 49 -19.12 10.99 18.15
N SER A 50 -17.94 10.41 17.91
CA SER A 50 -17.56 9.75 16.65
C SER A 50 -16.95 8.38 16.91
N HIS A 51 -16.99 7.48 15.91
CA HIS A 51 -16.19 6.25 15.90
C HIS A 51 -14.87 6.38 15.14
N LEU A 52 -14.63 7.55 14.53
CA LEU A 52 -13.40 7.88 13.82
C LEU A 52 -12.46 8.66 14.73
N THR A 53 -11.15 8.46 14.55
CA THR A 53 -10.13 9.36 15.09
C THR A 53 -10.13 10.68 14.32
N MET A 54 -9.53 11.73 14.90
CA MET A 54 -9.35 13.03 14.24
C MET A 54 -8.69 12.88 12.86
N SER A 55 -7.62 12.10 12.76
CA SER A 55 -6.89 11.89 11.50
C SER A 55 -7.71 11.14 10.46
N GLN A 56 -8.56 10.19 10.87
CA GLN A 56 -9.48 9.48 9.98
C GLN A 56 -10.60 10.38 9.48
N ARG A 57 -11.21 11.20 10.35
CA ARG A 57 -12.26 12.15 9.98
C ARG A 57 -11.74 13.20 8.99
N LEU A 58 -10.59 13.81 9.27
CA LEU A 58 -9.97 14.80 8.38
C LEU A 58 -9.64 14.20 7.01
N TYR A 59 -9.16 12.95 6.98
CA TYR A 59 -8.90 12.24 5.72
C TYR A 59 -10.19 11.97 4.95
N LEU A 60 -11.25 11.50 5.63
CA LEU A 60 -12.56 11.25 5.05
C LEU A 60 -13.12 12.52 4.38
N GLU A 61 -13.17 13.63 5.11
CA GLU A 61 -13.70 14.92 4.64
C GLU A 61 -12.93 15.46 3.44
N ARG A 62 -11.60 15.31 3.44
CA ARG A 62 -10.74 15.88 2.41
C ARG A 62 -10.65 15.02 1.15
N PHE A 63 -10.58 13.69 1.29
CA PHE A 63 -10.16 12.81 0.20
C PHE A 63 -11.14 11.71 -0.18
N MET A 64 -12.18 11.46 0.63
CA MET A 64 -13.09 10.34 0.40
C MET A 64 -14.50 10.77 0.03
N ARG A 65 -14.73 12.04 -0.33
CA ARG A 65 -16.05 12.51 -0.78
C ARG A 65 -16.54 11.67 -1.99
N PRO A 66 -17.82 11.23 -2.01
CA PRO A 66 -18.92 11.59 -1.10
C PRO A 66 -19.14 10.58 0.06
N CYS A 67 -18.14 9.75 0.39
CA CYS A 67 -18.24 8.79 1.50
C CYS A 67 -18.58 9.50 2.82
N ARG A 68 -19.52 8.92 3.56
CA ARG A 68 -19.95 9.40 4.87
C ARG A 68 -19.25 8.63 5.98
N ALA A 69 -19.27 9.18 7.20
CA ALA A 69 -18.61 8.56 8.34
C ALA A 69 -19.20 7.19 8.70
N ASP A 70 -20.54 7.02 8.61
CA ASP A 70 -21.24 5.75 8.86
C ASP A 70 -20.85 4.62 7.90
N GLN A 71 -20.30 4.98 6.72
CA GLN A 71 -19.84 4.02 5.72
C GLN A 71 -18.38 3.57 5.94
N VAL A 72 -17.71 4.10 6.96
CA VAL A 72 -16.31 3.81 7.27
C VAL A 72 -16.23 2.93 8.52
N THR A 73 -15.60 1.77 8.39
CA THR A 73 -15.16 0.98 9.53
C THR A 73 -13.77 1.45 9.97
N SER A 74 -13.64 1.76 11.26
CA SER A 74 -12.37 2.10 11.90
C SER A 74 -11.80 0.91 12.67
N ALA A 75 -10.48 0.76 12.61
CA ALA A 75 -9.73 -0.09 13.52
C ALA A 75 -9.85 0.44 14.95
N THR A 76 -9.67 -0.45 15.91
CA THR A 76 -9.67 -0.09 17.34
C THR A 76 -8.26 0.01 17.90
N HIS A 77 -7.28 -0.62 17.23
CA HIS A 77 -5.92 -0.73 17.70
C HIS A 77 -4.95 -0.54 16.54
N ARG A 78 -3.82 0.08 16.85
CA ARG A 78 -2.62 0.12 16.02
C ARG A 78 -1.57 -0.78 16.67
N ILE A 79 -0.84 -1.52 15.85
CA ILE A 79 0.30 -2.33 16.29
C ILE A 79 1.58 -1.90 15.61
N ALA A 80 2.70 -2.12 16.27
CA ALA A 80 4.04 -2.00 15.71
C ALA A 80 4.86 -3.25 16.04
N TRP A 81 5.64 -3.74 15.09
CA TRP A 81 6.51 -4.92 15.27
C TRP A 81 7.71 -4.84 14.33
N THR A 82 8.71 -5.69 14.56
CA THR A 82 9.81 -5.93 13.63
C THR A 82 9.55 -7.25 12.91
N ASP A 83 9.58 -7.25 11.58
CA ASP A 83 9.40 -8.46 10.79
C ASP A 83 10.67 -9.32 10.79
N SER A 84 10.60 -10.50 10.16
CA SER A 84 11.74 -11.43 10.19
C SER A 84 12.99 -10.97 9.44
N ASP A 85 12.87 -9.95 8.59
CA ASP A 85 14.01 -9.34 7.91
C ASP A 85 14.62 -8.20 8.74
N GLY A 86 14.13 -7.98 9.98
CA GLY A 86 14.59 -6.89 10.84
C GLY A 86 13.99 -5.53 10.47
N ILE A 87 12.92 -5.50 9.68
CA ILE A 87 12.32 -4.26 9.18
C ILE A 87 11.16 -3.86 10.10
N PRO A 88 11.07 -2.59 10.54
CA PRO A 88 9.97 -2.13 11.37
C PRO A 88 8.69 -2.01 10.54
N ASN A 89 7.56 -2.43 11.13
CA ASN A 89 6.25 -2.49 10.53
C ASN A 89 5.19 -1.89 11.45
N THR A 90 4.14 -1.35 10.84
CA THR A 90 2.91 -0.89 11.51
C THR A 90 1.69 -1.50 10.84
N GLY A 91 0.64 -1.68 11.62
CA GLY A 91 -0.60 -2.28 11.18
C GLY A 91 -1.76 -1.92 12.08
N HIS A 92 -2.94 -2.34 11.69
CA HIS A 92 -4.17 -2.05 12.41
C HIS A 92 -5.01 -3.30 12.51
N PHE A 93 -5.73 -3.43 13.63
CA PHE A 93 -6.73 -4.47 13.79
C PHE A 93 -7.94 -3.95 14.56
N ARG A 94 -9.03 -4.71 14.47
CA ARG A 94 -10.27 -4.44 15.20
C ARG A 94 -10.45 -5.47 16.32
N ALA A 95 -10.70 -4.98 17.53
CA ALA A 95 -10.99 -5.81 18.70
C ALA A 95 -12.26 -6.64 18.45
N GLY A 96 -12.23 -7.91 18.85
CA GLY A 96 -13.27 -8.88 18.53
C GLY A 96 -13.33 -9.30 17.06
N GLY A 97 -12.34 -8.92 16.24
CA GLY A 97 -12.10 -9.47 14.91
C GLY A 97 -11.03 -10.58 14.95
N LEU A 98 -10.31 -10.76 13.84
CA LEU A 98 -9.25 -11.78 13.72
C LEU A 98 -7.94 -11.42 14.45
N GLY A 99 -7.85 -10.22 15.04
CA GLY A 99 -6.72 -9.80 15.87
C GLY A 99 -5.44 -9.42 15.09
N PRO A 100 -4.32 -9.21 15.82
CA PRO A 100 -3.06 -8.72 15.27
C PRO A 100 -2.32 -9.76 14.40
N ILE A 101 -2.68 -11.04 14.48
CA ILE A 101 -2.07 -12.10 13.68
C ILE A 101 -2.22 -11.85 12.17
N VAL A 102 -3.33 -11.27 11.72
CA VAL A 102 -3.57 -11.06 10.27
C VAL A 102 -2.56 -10.08 9.65
N PRO A 103 -2.41 -8.83 10.12
CA PRO A 103 -1.41 -7.92 9.55
C PRO A 103 0.03 -8.44 9.70
N ILE A 104 0.36 -9.16 10.79
CA ILE A 104 1.70 -9.71 11.01
C ILE A 104 1.99 -10.87 10.04
N ALA A 105 1.14 -11.90 9.98
CA ALA A 105 1.31 -13.03 9.06
C ALA A 105 1.23 -12.59 7.59
N MET A 106 0.45 -11.56 7.29
CA MET A 106 0.39 -10.93 5.97
C MET A 106 1.76 -10.36 5.58
N ARG A 107 2.44 -9.66 6.50
CA ARG A 107 3.77 -9.12 6.24
C ARG A 107 4.80 -10.22 6.04
N GLU A 108 4.78 -11.27 6.85
CA GLU A 108 5.66 -12.44 6.67
C GLU A 108 5.41 -13.12 5.31
N THR A 109 4.16 -13.17 4.85
CA THR A 109 3.79 -13.65 3.51
C THR A 109 4.41 -12.79 2.43
N VAL A 110 4.34 -11.47 2.57
CA VAL A 110 4.98 -10.52 1.66
C VAL A 110 6.49 -10.77 1.57
N LEU A 111 7.17 -10.96 2.71
CA LEU A 111 8.61 -11.25 2.74
C LEU A 111 8.96 -12.54 2.00
N VAL A 112 8.24 -13.64 2.26
CA VAL A 112 8.48 -14.92 1.58
C VAL A 112 8.33 -14.76 0.06
N LEU A 113 7.31 -14.03 -0.39
CA LEU A 113 7.09 -13.81 -1.82
C LEU A 113 8.10 -12.85 -2.45
N TRP A 114 8.62 -11.88 -1.69
CA TRP A 114 9.70 -11.02 -2.14
C TRP A 114 11.01 -11.79 -2.30
N HIS A 115 11.35 -12.64 -1.35
CA HIS A 115 12.51 -13.52 -1.43
C HIS A 115 12.38 -14.45 -2.63
N ALA A 116 11.19 -15.04 -2.85
CA ALA A 116 10.89 -15.85 -4.02
C ALA A 116 11.01 -15.06 -5.34
N LEU A 117 10.57 -13.79 -5.36
CA LEU A 117 10.67 -12.92 -6.53
C LEU A 117 12.14 -12.57 -6.85
N ARG A 118 12.95 -12.29 -5.83
CA ARG A 118 14.39 -12.00 -5.98
C ARG A 118 15.19 -13.23 -6.39
N ALA A 119 14.81 -14.41 -5.91
CA ALA A 119 15.46 -15.67 -6.26
C ALA A 119 15.11 -16.17 -7.68
N ASP A 120 14.15 -15.56 -8.36
CA ASP A 120 13.73 -15.95 -9.71
C ASP A 120 14.72 -15.47 -10.78
N THR A 121 15.75 -16.29 -11.03
CA THR A 121 16.78 -16.01 -12.04
C THR A 121 16.21 -15.95 -13.45
N ALA A 122 15.14 -16.71 -13.74
CA ALA A 122 14.48 -16.68 -15.03
C ALA A 122 13.75 -15.35 -15.26
N LEU A 123 13.05 -14.83 -14.24
CA LEU A 123 12.46 -13.50 -14.29
C LEU A 123 13.52 -12.42 -14.44
N ALA A 124 14.62 -12.50 -13.67
CA ALA A 124 15.73 -11.56 -13.78
C ALA A 124 16.31 -11.54 -15.22
N GLN A 125 16.45 -12.70 -15.85
CA GLN A 125 16.88 -12.79 -17.25
C GLN A 125 15.87 -12.13 -18.20
N ARG A 126 14.57 -12.40 -18.06
CA ARG A 126 13.51 -11.76 -18.87
C ARG A 126 13.50 -10.24 -18.70
N MET A 127 13.71 -9.75 -17.48
CA MET A 127 13.80 -8.31 -17.20
C MET A 127 15.03 -7.67 -17.83
N SER A 128 16.18 -8.36 -17.80
CA SER A 128 17.42 -7.85 -18.41
C SER A 128 17.30 -7.68 -19.92
N ALA A 129 16.47 -8.52 -20.56
CA ALA A 129 16.19 -8.52 -21.98
C ALA A 129 15.17 -7.44 -22.42
N LEU A 130 14.59 -6.66 -21.50
CA LEU A 130 13.64 -5.60 -21.86
C LEU A 130 14.31 -4.54 -22.76
N SER A 131 13.63 -4.22 -23.85
CA SER A 131 14.05 -3.17 -24.77
C SER A 131 13.99 -1.79 -24.11
N PRO A 132 14.77 -0.80 -24.59
CA PRO A 132 14.69 0.59 -24.12
C PRO A 132 13.27 1.17 -24.19
N ARG A 133 12.48 0.76 -25.20
CA ARG A 133 11.10 1.20 -25.38
C ARG A 133 10.18 0.67 -24.28
N GLU A 134 10.32 -0.60 -23.90
CA GLU A 134 9.52 -1.20 -22.82
C GLU A 134 9.86 -0.56 -21.47
N LYS A 135 11.15 -0.32 -21.20
CA LYS A 135 11.60 0.42 -20.02
C LYS A 135 11.02 1.84 -19.96
N ALA A 136 11.03 2.56 -21.09
CA ALA A 136 10.43 3.90 -21.19
C ALA A 136 8.92 3.90 -20.93
N VAL A 137 8.19 2.89 -21.41
CA VAL A 137 6.75 2.73 -21.15
C VAL A 137 6.48 2.48 -19.67
N LEU A 138 7.25 1.60 -19.01
CA LEU A 138 7.10 1.35 -17.57
C LEU A 138 7.40 2.59 -16.74
N ALA A 139 8.48 3.30 -17.07
CA ALA A 139 8.85 4.56 -16.41
C ALA A 139 7.80 5.67 -16.61
N GLY A 140 7.21 5.77 -17.81
CA GLY A 140 6.16 6.75 -18.09
C GLY A 140 4.80 6.43 -17.46
N THR A 141 4.55 5.16 -17.11
CA THR A 141 3.20 4.69 -16.71
C THR A 141 3.07 4.32 -15.24
N THR A 142 4.13 3.80 -14.63
CA THR A 142 4.10 3.27 -13.26
C THR A 142 4.82 4.20 -12.29
N THR A 143 4.62 4.00 -10.99
CA THR A 143 5.30 4.77 -9.94
C THR A 143 6.73 4.27 -9.69
N ASP A 144 6.94 2.95 -9.72
CA ASP A 144 8.20 2.33 -9.30
C ASP A 144 9.17 2.07 -10.47
N HIS A 145 8.69 2.19 -11.71
CA HIS A 145 9.42 2.14 -12.99
C HIS A 145 10.06 0.77 -13.31
N GLU A 146 10.73 0.16 -12.34
CA GLU A 146 11.43 -1.11 -12.49
C GLU A 146 10.48 -2.30 -12.28
N PRO A 147 10.47 -3.31 -13.16
CA PRO A 147 9.53 -4.44 -13.07
C PRO A 147 9.55 -5.16 -11.72
N LEU A 148 10.74 -5.40 -11.15
CA LEU A 148 10.89 -6.08 -9.87
C LEU A 148 10.17 -5.30 -8.75
N GLU A 149 10.37 -3.98 -8.70
CA GLU A 149 9.72 -3.11 -7.72
C GLU A 149 8.21 -3.02 -7.96
N ILE A 150 7.76 -2.99 -9.22
CA ILE A 150 6.33 -2.99 -9.56
C ILE A 150 5.66 -4.27 -9.05
N PHE A 151 6.28 -5.44 -9.26
CA PHE A 151 5.76 -6.71 -8.74
C PHE A 151 5.82 -6.76 -7.21
N ARG A 152 6.92 -6.29 -6.61
CA ARG A 152 7.10 -6.19 -5.15
C ARG A 152 5.96 -5.40 -4.50
N VAL A 153 5.65 -4.21 -5.04
CA VAL A 153 4.54 -3.36 -4.59
C VAL A 153 3.18 -4.00 -4.88
N GLY A 154 3.02 -4.71 -5.98
CA GLY A 154 1.80 -5.48 -6.28
C GLY A 154 1.50 -6.57 -5.24
N ILE A 155 2.53 -7.28 -4.79
CA ILE A 155 2.43 -8.28 -3.72
C ILE A 155 2.00 -7.62 -2.40
N GLU A 156 2.60 -6.49 -2.03
CA GLU A 156 2.14 -5.77 -0.84
C GLU A 156 0.71 -5.24 -0.96
N ALA A 157 0.30 -4.79 -2.14
CA ALA A 157 -1.06 -4.31 -2.37
C ALA A 157 -2.07 -5.45 -2.15
N ALA A 158 -1.74 -6.69 -2.53
CA ALA A 158 -2.53 -7.86 -2.17
C ALA A 158 -2.56 -8.07 -0.64
N GLY A 159 -1.40 -8.02 0.03
CA GLY A 159 -1.35 -8.13 1.49
C GLY A 159 -2.19 -7.07 2.22
N ARG A 160 -2.06 -5.80 1.82
CA ARG A 160 -2.87 -4.70 2.35
C ARG A 160 -4.36 -4.91 2.11
N ALA A 161 -4.76 -5.46 0.96
CA ALA A 161 -6.16 -5.78 0.70
C ALA A 161 -6.66 -6.76 1.77
N LEU A 162 -5.93 -7.85 2.01
CA LEU A 162 -6.31 -8.84 3.02
C LEU A 162 -6.41 -8.22 4.42
N ALA A 163 -5.32 -7.58 4.87
CA ALA A 163 -5.23 -7.04 6.23
C ALA A 163 -6.26 -5.94 6.49
N GLN A 164 -6.54 -5.09 5.51
CA GLN A 164 -7.53 -4.04 5.64
C GLN A 164 -8.97 -4.60 5.68
N HIS A 165 -9.27 -5.62 4.86
CA HIS A 165 -10.59 -6.26 4.89
C HIS A 165 -10.82 -7.05 6.18
N ALA A 166 -9.76 -7.50 6.85
CA ALA A 166 -9.89 -8.18 8.15
C ALA A 166 -10.51 -7.30 9.24
N LEU A 167 -10.54 -5.96 9.07
CA LEU A 167 -11.32 -5.06 9.93
C LEU A 167 -12.83 -5.37 9.89
N LEU A 168 -13.30 -5.99 8.81
CA LEU A 168 -14.68 -6.38 8.54
C LEU A 168 -14.94 -7.87 8.81
N ALA A 169 -14.00 -8.62 9.38
CA ALA A 169 -14.12 -10.07 9.53
C ALA A 169 -15.43 -10.51 10.23
N ARG A 170 -15.94 -9.68 11.16
CA ARG A 170 -17.21 -9.92 11.86
C ARG A 170 -18.45 -9.91 10.96
N GLU A 171 -18.39 -9.27 9.79
CA GLU A 171 -19.47 -9.22 8.78
C GLU A 171 -19.46 -10.44 7.85
N THR A 172 -18.45 -11.30 7.99
CA THR A 172 -18.23 -12.47 7.13
C THR A 172 -18.55 -13.75 7.89
N PRO A 173 -18.71 -14.91 7.22
CA PRO A 173 -18.83 -16.20 7.89
C PRO A 173 -17.47 -16.79 8.32
N TYR A 174 -16.36 -16.21 7.86
CA TYR A 174 -15.01 -16.72 8.11
C TYR A 174 -14.57 -16.45 9.54
N ARG A 175 -14.04 -17.45 10.25
CA ARG A 175 -13.73 -17.35 11.69
C ARG A 175 -12.25 -17.49 12.00
N THR A 176 -11.48 -18.08 11.09
CA THR A 176 -10.02 -18.14 11.20
C THR A 176 -9.35 -17.22 10.17
N PRO A 177 -8.09 -16.78 10.41
CA PRO A 177 -7.33 -16.05 9.40
C PRO A 177 -7.19 -16.80 8.06
N ALA A 178 -6.99 -18.12 8.10
CA ALA A 178 -6.87 -18.96 6.91
C ALA A 178 -8.18 -19.01 6.11
N GLU A 179 -9.30 -19.29 6.79
CA GLU A 179 -10.65 -19.25 6.17
C GLU A 179 -10.93 -17.87 5.59
N PHE A 180 -10.55 -16.79 6.29
CA PHE A 180 -10.77 -15.43 5.83
C PHE A 180 -9.99 -15.13 4.56
N ALA A 181 -8.72 -15.53 4.48
CA ALA A 181 -7.90 -15.32 3.28
C ALA A 181 -8.45 -16.08 2.06
N ALA A 182 -8.78 -17.36 2.23
CA ALA A 182 -9.41 -18.16 1.19
C ALA A 182 -10.78 -17.59 0.78
N GLY A 183 -11.61 -17.23 1.76
CA GLY A 183 -12.93 -16.66 1.52
C GLY A 183 -12.89 -15.32 0.76
N ILE A 184 -11.98 -14.41 1.12
CA ILE A 184 -11.79 -13.12 0.43
C ILE A 184 -11.32 -13.33 -1.02
N LYS A 185 -10.45 -14.32 -1.24
CA LYS A 185 -10.01 -14.74 -2.58
C LYS A 185 -11.20 -15.25 -3.40
N ASP A 186 -11.91 -16.26 -2.90
CA ASP A 186 -12.99 -16.95 -3.62
C ASP A 186 -14.19 -16.02 -3.87
N SER A 187 -14.38 -15.03 -3.00
CA SER A 187 -15.36 -13.96 -3.14
C SER A 187 -15.02 -12.93 -4.23
N GLY A 188 -13.82 -13.00 -4.82
CA GLY A 188 -13.35 -12.05 -5.84
C GLY A 188 -13.10 -10.64 -5.32
N ILE A 189 -12.89 -10.47 -4.01
CA ILE A 189 -12.70 -9.15 -3.39
C ILE A 189 -11.43 -8.47 -3.90
N TYR A 190 -10.34 -9.22 -4.13
CA TYR A 190 -9.13 -8.66 -4.74
C TYR A 190 -9.39 -8.03 -6.12
N ALA A 191 -10.19 -8.69 -6.96
CA ALA A 191 -10.60 -8.14 -8.25
C ALA A 191 -11.48 -6.91 -8.07
N ALA A 192 -12.34 -6.89 -7.03
CA ALA A 192 -13.14 -5.72 -6.71
C ALA A 192 -12.29 -4.52 -6.26
N VAL A 193 -11.27 -4.73 -5.41
CA VAL A 193 -10.29 -3.70 -5.05
C VAL A 193 -9.57 -3.19 -6.30
N ALA A 194 -9.00 -4.09 -7.12
CA ALA A 194 -8.20 -3.74 -8.28
C ALA A 194 -8.97 -2.95 -9.37
N THR A 195 -10.30 -3.06 -9.41
CA THR A 195 -11.12 -2.43 -10.47
C THR A 195 -11.96 -1.26 -9.97
N ARG A 196 -12.43 -1.29 -8.72
CA ARG A 196 -13.37 -0.29 -8.20
C ARG A 196 -12.71 0.79 -7.36
N TRP A 197 -11.63 0.47 -6.65
CA TRP A 197 -10.95 1.46 -5.83
C TRP A 197 -10.21 2.45 -6.75
N PHE A 198 -10.14 3.70 -6.33
CA PHE A 198 -9.28 4.68 -7.00
C PHE A 198 -7.83 4.55 -6.51
N TRP A 199 -6.89 5.04 -7.31
CA TRP A 199 -5.45 4.94 -7.02
C TRP A 199 -5.13 5.73 -5.74
N GLU A 200 -4.33 5.14 -4.86
CA GLU A 200 -4.03 5.61 -3.49
C GLU A 200 -5.09 5.36 -2.41
N LEU A 201 -6.36 5.05 -2.73
CA LEU A 201 -7.37 4.80 -1.70
C LEU A 201 -6.91 3.70 -0.73
N GLN A 202 -6.43 2.58 -1.27
CA GLN A 202 -6.01 1.43 -0.47
C GLN A 202 -4.85 1.75 0.46
N ALA A 203 -3.75 2.26 -0.09
CA ALA A 203 -2.57 2.55 0.71
C ALA A 203 -2.89 3.59 1.79
N SER A 204 -3.62 4.65 1.45
CA SER A 204 -3.89 5.76 2.36
C SER A 204 -4.85 5.42 3.49
N SER A 205 -5.88 4.61 3.21
CA SER A 205 -6.83 4.15 4.23
C SER A 205 -6.25 3.01 5.08
N TYR A 206 -5.42 2.13 4.51
CA TYR A 206 -4.69 1.09 5.26
C TYR A 206 -3.78 1.71 6.34
N ARG A 207 -2.99 2.74 5.97
CA ARG A 207 -2.11 3.46 6.90
C ARG A 207 -2.85 4.16 8.05
N ARG A 208 -4.14 4.44 7.86
CA ARG A 208 -5.01 5.10 8.85
C ARG A 208 -5.88 4.12 9.62
N GLY A 209 -5.78 2.81 9.35
CA GLY A 209 -6.60 1.80 10.00
C GLY A 209 -8.08 1.99 9.75
N MET A 210 -8.48 2.37 8.54
CA MET A 210 -9.89 2.57 8.19
C MET A 210 -10.22 1.89 6.86
N ILE A 211 -11.47 1.54 6.63
CA ILE A 211 -11.95 0.99 5.36
C ILE A 211 -13.38 1.46 5.08
N ALA A 212 -13.65 1.93 3.85
CA ALA A 212 -14.95 2.46 3.44
C ALA A 212 -15.76 1.46 2.61
N VAL A 213 -15.86 0.23 3.12
CA VAL A 213 -16.67 -0.82 2.48
C VAL A 213 -17.44 -1.60 3.53
N THR A 214 -18.59 -2.11 3.12
CA THR A 214 -19.41 -3.06 3.89
C THR A 214 -19.52 -4.34 3.08
N LEU A 215 -19.45 -5.48 3.78
CA LEU A 215 -19.61 -6.80 3.16
C LEU A 215 -21.02 -7.35 3.40
N THR A 216 -21.54 -8.07 2.41
CA THR A 216 -22.78 -8.81 2.50
C THR A 216 -22.50 -10.28 2.18
N THR A 217 -22.77 -11.15 3.16
CA THR A 217 -22.64 -12.60 3.00
C THR A 217 -23.72 -13.12 2.06
N GLN A 218 -23.31 -13.94 1.11
CA GLN A 218 -24.16 -14.59 0.11
C GLN A 218 -24.61 -15.98 0.61
N PRO A 219 -25.65 -16.58 0.02
CA PRO A 219 -26.14 -17.90 0.42
C PRO A 219 -25.09 -19.03 0.30
N ASP A 220 -24.11 -18.89 -0.59
CA ASP A 220 -23.01 -19.85 -0.79
C ASP A 220 -21.83 -19.63 0.17
N GLY A 221 -21.97 -18.71 1.13
CA GLY A 221 -20.91 -18.38 2.10
C GLY A 221 -19.87 -17.37 1.59
N THR A 222 -19.89 -17.00 0.30
CA THR A 222 -19.04 -15.93 -0.22
C THR A 222 -19.51 -14.56 0.27
N VAL A 223 -18.67 -13.53 0.12
CA VAL A 223 -19.02 -12.15 0.48
C VAL A 223 -18.94 -11.23 -0.73
N ARG A 224 -19.74 -10.16 -0.74
CA ARG A 224 -19.66 -9.12 -1.77
C ARG A 224 -19.72 -7.74 -1.14
N TYR A 225 -19.18 -6.73 -1.82
CA TYR A 225 -19.48 -5.35 -1.45
C TYR A 225 -20.98 -5.09 -1.56
N SER A 226 -21.54 -4.38 -0.58
CA SER A 226 -22.94 -3.93 -0.64
C SER A 226 -23.16 -3.03 -1.85
N ALA A 227 -24.40 -2.94 -2.33
CA ALA A 227 -24.76 -2.07 -3.46
C ALA A 227 -24.39 -0.60 -3.17
N GLU A 228 -24.59 -0.16 -1.93
CA GLU A 228 -24.21 1.17 -1.47
C GLU A 228 -22.69 1.39 -1.53
N THR A 229 -21.89 0.43 -1.04
CA THR A 229 -20.43 0.48 -1.15
C THR A 229 -19.99 0.61 -2.62
N VAL A 230 -20.58 -0.18 -3.51
CA VAL A 230 -20.25 -0.14 -4.94
C VAL A 230 -20.57 1.24 -5.54
N ALA A 231 -21.73 1.83 -5.18
CA ALA A 231 -22.12 3.16 -5.63
C ALA A 231 -21.18 4.25 -5.09
N THR A 232 -20.87 4.23 -3.80
CA THR A 232 -19.97 5.20 -3.15
C THR A 232 -18.55 5.12 -3.72
N LEU A 233 -17.96 3.93 -3.84
CA LEU A 233 -16.62 3.77 -4.42
C LEU A 233 -16.54 4.25 -5.88
N ARG A 234 -17.59 3.99 -6.68
CA ARG A 234 -17.69 4.53 -8.04
C ARG A 234 -17.73 6.06 -8.01
N ALA A 235 -18.60 6.65 -7.19
CA ALA A 235 -18.73 8.10 -7.10
C ALA A 235 -17.43 8.77 -6.66
N MET A 236 -16.74 8.21 -5.66
CA MET A 236 -15.40 8.67 -5.23
C MET A 236 -14.42 8.65 -6.40
N LYS A 237 -14.33 7.52 -7.11
CA LYS A 237 -13.42 7.35 -8.26
C LYS A 237 -13.74 8.32 -9.40
N ASP A 238 -15.01 8.51 -9.73
CA ASP A 238 -15.44 9.41 -10.79
C ASP A 238 -15.11 10.87 -10.43
N MET A 239 -15.34 11.28 -9.18
CA MET A 239 -14.94 12.60 -8.68
C MET A 239 -13.43 12.82 -8.74
N THR A 240 -12.62 11.83 -8.30
CA THR A 240 -11.16 11.91 -8.37
C THR A 240 -10.67 12.07 -9.81
N ILE A 241 -11.27 11.34 -10.76
CA ILE A 241 -10.95 11.47 -12.19
C ILE A 241 -11.34 12.85 -12.72
N GLU A 242 -12.53 13.35 -12.36
CA GLU A 242 -12.99 14.68 -12.77
C GLU A 242 -12.05 15.78 -12.28
N ASP A 243 -11.64 15.73 -11.01
CA ASP A 243 -10.73 16.70 -10.42
C ASP A 243 -9.34 16.64 -11.06
N ALA A 244 -8.81 15.44 -11.32
CA ALA A 244 -7.55 15.28 -12.04
C ALA A 244 -7.60 15.90 -13.45
N HIS A 245 -8.69 15.65 -14.19
CA HIS A 245 -8.89 16.28 -15.50
C HIS A 245 -9.12 17.78 -15.40
N ARG A 246 -9.76 18.30 -14.34
CA ARG A 246 -9.97 19.74 -14.13
C ARG A 246 -8.63 20.46 -13.98
N VAL A 247 -7.72 19.92 -13.15
CA VAL A 247 -6.36 20.44 -12.96
C VAL A 247 -5.60 20.41 -14.28
N MET A 248 -5.62 19.27 -14.99
CA MET A 248 -4.90 19.14 -16.27
C MET A 248 -5.45 20.08 -17.34
N ARG A 249 -6.78 20.18 -17.48
CA ARG A 249 -7.40 21.10 -18.44
C ARG A 249 -7.07 22.56 -18.15
N ARG A 250 -7.07 22.98 -16.89
CA ARG A 250 -6.64 24.33 -16.49
C ARG A 250 -5.21 24.58 -16.98
N ALA A 251 -4.29 23.67 -16.64
CA ALA A 251 -2.89 23.79 -17.00
C ALA A 251 -2.67 23.86 -18.52
N THR A 252 -3.31 22.97 -19.29
CA THR A 252 -3.02 22.85 -20.72
C THR A 252 -3.82 23.78 -21.61
N HIS A 253 -5.06 24.13 -21.24
CA HIS A 253 -5.94 24.96 -22.09
C HIS A 253 -6.02 26.42 -21.64
N VAL A 254 -5.91 26.71 -20.35
CA VAL A 254 -5.98 28.09 -19.84
C VAL A 254 -4.59 28.70 -19.75
N GLU A 255 -3.62 27.92 -19.27
CA GLU A 255 -2.25 28.43 -19.04
C GLU A 255 -1.29 28.09 -20.19
N GLY A 256 -1.73 27.29 -21.16
CA GLY A 256 -0.95 26.95 -22.35
C GLY A 256 0.25 26.03 -22.10
N LEU A 257 0.31 25.36 -20.94
CA LEU A 257 1.40 24.47 -20.59
C LEU A 257 1.33 23.17 -21.40
N SER A 258 2.48 22.62 -21.78
CA SER A 258 2.57 21.23 -22.22
C SER A 258 2.19 20.28 -21.07
N VAL A 259 1.87 19.02 -21.38
CA VAL A 259 1.57 18.01 -20.35
C VAL A 259 2.74 17.83 -19.38
N ALA A 260 3.98 17.85 -19.86
CA ALA A 260 5.16 17.71 -19.01
C ALA A 260 5.30 18.89 -18.04
N GLU A 261 5.13 20.13 -18.53
CA GLU A 261 5.16 21.33 -17.71
C GLU A 261 4.00 21.38 -16.72
N ALA A 262 2.80 20.97 -17.14
CA ALA A 262 1.63 20.86 -16.28
C ALA A 262 1.86 19.89 -15.12
N ILE A 263 2.44 18.70 -15.39
CA ILE A 263 2.79 17.73 -14.35
C ILE A 263 3.83 18.31 -13.40
N ALA A 264 4.84 19.00 -13.90
CA ALA A 264 5.89 19.59 -13.08
C ALA A 264 5.32 20.71 -12.17
N LYS A 265 4.48 21.60 -12.72
CA LYS A 265 3.89 22.72 -12.00
C LYS A 265 2.84 22.28 -10.98
N TYR A 266 1.93 21.40 -11.39
CA TYR A 266 0.83 20.91 -10.56
C TYR A 266 1.14 19.60 -9.85
N HIS A 267 2.43 19.31 -9.66
CA HIS A 267 2.89 18.06 -9.06
C HIS A 267 2.18 17.79 -7.74
N GLU A 268 2.14 18.75 -6.81
CA GLU A 268 1.53 18.54 -5.49
C GLU A 268 0.02 18.26 -5.57
N GLU A 269 -0.72 19.03 -6.36
CA GLU A 269 -2.16 18.81 -6.57
C GLU A 269 -2.41 17.43 -7.23
N LEU A 270 -1.62 17.07 -8.24
CA LEU A 270 -1.76 15.82 -8.97
C LEU A 270 -1.24 14.60 -8.20
N ASP A 271 -0.24 14.74 -7.33
CA ASP A 271 0.25 13.65 -6.49
C ASP A 271 -0.80 13.27 -5.43
N VAL A 272 -1.57 14.26 -4.95
CA VAL A 272 -2.68 14.06 -4.02
C VAL A 272 -3.92 13.42 -4.68
N ILE A 273 -4.24 13.78 -5.93
CA ILE A 273 -5.43 13.29 -6.66
C ILE A 273 -5.13 12.01 -7.47
N SER A 274 -3.85 11.71 -7.69
CA SER A 274 -3.28 10.72 -8.63
C SER A 274 -3.12 11.22 -10.08
N ARG A 275 -1.88 11.63 -10.41
CA ARG A 275 -1.36 12.03 -11.74
C ARG A 275 -1.83 11.13 -12.86
N GLN A 276 -1.87 9.81 -12.64
CA GLN A 276 -2.23 8.87 -13.69
C GLN A 276 -3.67 9.09 -14.21
N TYR A 277 -4.58 9.64 -13.40
CA TYR A 277 -5.96 9.93 -13.83
C TYR A 277 -6.02 11.14 -14.75
N ALA A 278 -5.20 12.15 -14.49
CA ALA A 278 -5.07 13.33 -15.34
C ALA A 278 -4.59 13.00 -16.76
N LEU A 279 -3.95 11.84 -16.95
CA LEU A 279 -3.40 11.37 -18.22
C LEU A 279 -4.33 10.39 -18.97
N LEU A 280 -5.53 10.13 -18.44
CA LEU A 280 -6.51 9.30 -19.14
C LEU A 280 -7.19 10.09 -20.25
N ALA A 281 -7.50 9.41 -21.35
CA ALA A 281 -8.39 10.00 -22.34
C ALA A 281 -9.81 10.13 -21.73
N PRO A 282 -10.56 11.19 -22.06
CA PRO A 282 -11.95 11.35 -21.62
C PRO A 282 -12.79 10.09 -21.86
N GLY A 283 -13.61 9.71 -20.88
CA GLY A 283 -14.45 8.50 -20.94
C GLY A 283 -13.71 7.17 -20.68
N THR A 284 -12.39 7.18 -20.50
CA THR A 284 -11.63 5.97 -20.18
C THR A 284 -11.83 5.58 -18.71
N ARG A 285 -12.24 4.33 -18.47
CA ARG A 285 -12.27 3.76 -17.12
C ARG A 285 -10.89 3.22 -16.74
N PRO A 286 -10.29 3.68 -15.64
CA PRO A 286 -9.02 3.16 -15.21
C PRO A 286 -9.15 1.75 -14.66
N ALA A 287 -8.33 0.84 -15.17
CA ALA A 287 -8.17 -0.51 -14.65
C ALA A 287 -6.76 -0.68 -14.06
N CYS A 288 -6.63 -1.45 -12.98
CA CYS A 288 -5.33 -1.90 -12.47
C CYS A 288 -4.58 -2.68 -13.55
N LEU A 289 -3.28 -2.43 -13.70
CA LEU A 289 -2.45 -3.09 -14.71
C LEU A 289 -2.45 -4.61 -14.55
N ALA A 290 -2.53 -5.11 -13.30
CA ALA A 290 -2.55 -6.55 -13.02
C ALA A 290 -3.90 -7.21 -13.40
N ALA A 291 -4.99 -6.45 -13.41
CA ALA A 291 -6.34 -6.95 -13.72
C ALA A 291 -6.68 -6.88 -15.21
N MET A 292 -5.82 -6.29 -16.06
CA MET A 292 -6.07 -6.21 -17.49
C MET A 292 -5.83 -7.57 -18.17
N PRO A 293 -6.81 -8.11 -18.91
CA PRO A 293 -6.64 -9.36 -19.63
C PRO A 293 -5.82 -9.15 -20.91
N HIS A 294 -4.96 -10.11 -21.22
CA HIS A 294 -4.17 -10.19 -22.44
C HIS A 294 -4.41 -11.53 -23.15
N GLN A 295 -4.11 -11.55 -24.44
CA GLN A 295 -3.92 -12.78 -25.20
C GLN A 295 -2.42 -12.97 -25.38
N LEU A 296 -1.85 -14.00 -24.73
CA LEU A 296 -0.44 -14.37 -24.85
C LEU A 296 -0.40 -15.84 -25.26
N ASP A 297 0.34 -16.18 -26.31
CA ASP A 297 0.48 -17.55 -26.85
C ASP A 297 -0.87 -18.30 -27.04
N GLY A 298 -1.92 -17.57 -27.42
CA GLY A 298 -3.26 -18.13 -27.65
C GLY A 298 -4.12 -18.31 -26.38
N GLU A 299 -3.63 -17.89 -25.22
CA GLU A 299 -4.34 -18.02 -23.93
C GLU A 299 -4.66 -16.67 -23.30
N HIS A 300 -5.79 -16.63 -22.59
CA HIS A 300 -6.16 -15.51 -21.74
C HIS A 300 -5.25 -15.44 -20.51
N TYR A 301 -4.55 -14.32 -20.34
CA TYR A 301 -3.62 -14.13 -19.22
C TYR A 301 -3.85 -12.80 -18.51
N SER A 302 -3.84 -12.81 -17.18
CA SER A 302 -3.77 -11.61 -16.34
C SER A 302 -2.92 -11.89 -15.11
N ILE A 303 -2.23 -10.87 -14.60
CA ILE A 303 -1.25 -11.02 -13.52
C ILE A 303 -1.95 -11.21 -12.17
N LEU A 304 -3.12 -10.57 -11.98
CA LEU A 304 -3.80 -10.51 -10.69
C LEU A 304 -4.08 -11.91 -10.12
N PRO A 305 -4.72 -12.86 -10.84
CA PRO A 305 -4.94 -14.21 -10.31
C PRO A 305 -3.65 -14.90 -9.88
N VAL A 306 -2.59 -14.82 -10.69
CA VAL A 306 -1.28 -15.43 -10.38
C VAL A 306 -0.72 -14.94 -9.04
N VAL A 307 -0.79 -13.63 -8.79
CA VAL A 307 -0.33 -13.03 -7.53
C VAL A 307 -1.24 -13.44 -6.37
N ILE A 308 -2.57 -13.38 -6.55
CA ILE A 308 -3.54 -13.66 -5.49
C ILE A 308 -3.54 -15.14 -5.08
N ASP A 309 -3.43 -16.06 -6.04
CA ASP A 309 -3.34 -17.49 -5.78
C ASP A 309 -2.11 -17.80 -4.91
N LYS A 310 -0.93 -17.37 -5.37
CA LYS A 310 0.33 -17.59 -4.65
C LYS A 310 0.34 -16.88 -3.29
N PHE A 311 -0.21 -15.66 -3.21
CA PHE A 311 -0.30 -14.93 -1.96
C PHE A 311 -1.17 -15.65 -0.93
N THR A 312 -2.37 -16.07 -1.34
CA THR A 312 -3.33 -16.74 -0.46
C THR A 312 -2.79 -18.09 0.00
N GLU A 313 -2.19 -18.87 -0.91
CA GLU A 313 -1.58 -20.16 -0.62
C GLU A 313 -0.46 -20.04 0.44
N VAL A 314 0.46 -19.09 0.28
CA VAL A 314 1.55 -18.88 1.24
C VAL A 314 1.02 -18.33 2.57
N PHE A 315 0.04 -17.42 2.54
CA PHE A 315 -0.56 -16.89 3.76
C PHE A 315 -1.21 -17.98 4.61
N VAL A 316 -2.00 -18.86 4.00
CA VAL A 316 -2.68 -19.96 4.70
C VAL A 316 -1.65 -20.88 5.38
N GLN A 317 -0.52 -21.17 4.72
CA GLN A 317 0.53 -22.00 5.32
C GLN A 317 1.32 -21.26 6.41
N LEU A 318 1.53 -19.95 6.27
CA LEU A 318 2.29 -19.15 7.22
C LEU A 318 1.51 -18.84 8.50
N VAL A 319 0.20 -18.62 8.41
CA VAL A 319 -0.57 -18.22 9.58
C VAL A 319 -0.64 -19.31 10.65
N GLU A 320 -0.44 -20.58 10.28
CA GLU A 320 -0.29 -21.72 11.20
C GLU A 320 1.11 -21.81 11.83
N ARG A 321 2.11 -21.14 11.24
CA ARG A 321 3.52 -21.17 11.65
C ARG A 321 3.93 -19.93 12.44
N VAL A 322 3.13 -18.87 12.41
CA VAL A 322 3.40 -17.62 13.11
C VAL A 322 2.54 -17.56 14.37
N THR A 323 3.21 -17.45 15.51
CA THR A 323 2.58 -17.08 16.78
C THR A 323 2.89 -15.61 17.07
N VAL A 324 1.94 -14.89 17.66
CA VAL A 324 2.11 -13.47 18.00
C VAL A 324 1.92 -13.26 19.48
N ALA A 325 2.73 -12.39 20.06
CA ALA A 325 2.62 -12.02 21.46
C ALA A 325 2.77 -10.52 21.65
N GLU A 326 1.95 -9.95 22.52
CA GLU A 326 2.06 -8.56 22.89
C GLU A 326 3.24 -8.36 23.84
N ALA A 327 4.14 -7.44 23.50
CA ALA A 327 5.21 -6.97 24.36
C ALA A 327 4.77 -5.70 25.09
N ALA A 328 5.28 -5.51 26.32
CA ALA A 328 5.07 -4.28 27.06
C ALA A 328 5.67 -3.10 26.28
N ALA A 329 4.91 -2.00 26.16
CA ALA A 329 5.44 -0.79 25.54
C ALA A 329 6.55 -0.22 26.42
N GLU A 330 7.77 -0.12 25.89
CA GLU A 330 8.84 0.63 26.56
C GLU A 330 8.45 2.12 26.57
N THR A 331 8.22 2.67 27.76
CA THR A 331 8.06 4.11 27.94
C THR A 331 9.42 4.78 27.80
N GLY A 332 9.81 5.13 26.56
CA GLY A 332 11.01 5.92 26.30
C GLY A 332 10.92 7.31 26.93
N SER A 333 11.99 7.73 27.62
CA SER A 333 12.12 9.07 28.22
C SER A 333 12.47 10.11 27.15
N GLU A 334 11.60 11.09 26.88
CA GLU A 334 11.74 12.13 25.84
C GLU A 334 12.77 13.25 26.17
N THR A 335 13.80 12.99 26.99
CA THR A 335 14.65 14.07 27.56
C THR A 335 16.14 13.98 27.22
N ALA A 336 16.51 13.41 26.07
CA ALA A 336 17.92 13.41 25.60
C ALA A 336 18.23 14.55 24.62
N GLU A 337 19.43 15.13 24.74
CA GLU A 337 19.99 16.08 23.75
C GLU A 337 20.27 15.38 22.41
N LEU A 338 20.15 16.11 21.29
CA LEU A 338 20.30 15.50 19.96
C LEU A 338 21.72 14.99 19.72
N GLY A 339 21.88 13.68 19.57
CA GLY A 339 23.08 13.03 19.05
C GLY A 339 23.02 12.86 17.52
N SER A 340 24.11 12.36 16.92
CA SER A 340 24.13 11.98 15.49
C SER A 340 23.08 10.90 15.15
N GLU A 341 22.68 10.08 16.13
CA GLU A 341 21.63 9.07 16.03
C GLU A 341 20.23 9.66 15.84
N ASP A 342 19.99 10.91 16.23
CA ASP A 342 18.66 11.54 16.09
C ASP A 342 18.32 12.00 14.67
N ARG A 343 19.27 11.87 13.75
CA ARG A 343 19.05 12.06 12.31
C ARG A 343 18.33 10.90 11.67
N VAL A 344 18.40 9.71 12.29
CA VAL A 344 17.81 8.49 11.75
C VAL A 344 16.45 8.25 12.38
N PHE A 345 15.49 7.86 11.56
CA PHE A 345 14.19 7.35 12.00
C PHE A 345 13.63 6.42 10.93
N TYR A 346 12.57 5.70 11.26
CA TYR A 346 11.94 4.76 10.34
C TYR A 346 10.52 5.22 10.02
N VAL A 347 10.09 4.96 8.79
CA VAL A 347 8.69 5.16 8.38
C VAL A 347 8.16 3.83 7.84
N PRO A 348 7.68 2.95 8.73
CA PRO A 348 7.25 1.58 8.41
C PRO A 348 6.23 1.48 7.27
N ASP A 349 5.37 2.49 7.16
CA ASP A 349 4.28 2.53 6.18
C ASP A 349 4.72 2.88 4.74
N MET A 350 5.98 3.28 4.51
CA MET A 350 6.49 3.62 3.17
C MET A 350 6.70 2.36 2.34
N THR A 351 6.21 2.33 1.11
CA THR A 351 6.37 1.10 0.31
C THR A 351 6.65 1.23 -1.18
N CYS A 352 6.43 2.41 -1.75
CA CYS A 352 6.73 2.71 -3.14
C CYS A 352 7.44 4.06 -3.27
N LYS A 353 7.89 4.40 -4.48
CA LYS A 353 8.52 5.71 -4.76
C LYS A 353 7.60 6.91 -4.51
N HIS A 354 6.28 6.75 -4.52
CA HIS A 354 5.36 7.82 -4.12
C HIS A 354 5.51 8.14 -2.62
N CYS A 355 5.65 7.12 -1.77
CA CYS A 355 5.90 7.35 -0.34
C CYS A 355 7.18 8.13 -0.07
N ILE A 356 8.27 7.82 -0.79
CA ILE A 356 9.53 8.57 -0.70
C ILE A 356 9.27 10.04 -1.02
N ARG A 357 8.60 10.34 -2.16
CA ARG A 357 8.29 11.72 -2.55
C ARG A 357 7.42 12.43 -1.52
N THR A 358 6.39 11.78 -0.98
CA THR A 358 5.52 12.40 0.03
C THR A 358 6.30 12.69 1.31
N VAL A 359 7.10 11.75 1.81
CA VAL A 359 7.89 11.93 3.04
C VAL A 359 8.95 13.02 2.84
N SER A 360 9.68 13.00 1.73
CA SER A 360 10.62 14.06 1.37
C SER A 360 9.93 15.42 1.30
N GLY A 361 8.82 15.54 0.56
CA GLY A 361 8.09 16.79 0.39
C GLY A 361 7.57 17.37 1.71
N VAL A 362 7.06 16.52 2.62
CA VAL A 362 6.65 16.97 3.96
C VAL A 362 7.83 17.54 4.73
N LEU A 363 8.97 16.84 4.77
CA LEU A 363 10.17 17.30 5.50
C LEU A 363 10.76 18.58 4.89
N GLU A 364 10.89 18.63 3.56
CA GLU A 364 11.43 19.77 2.82
C GLU A 364 10.55 21.01 2.96
N SER A 365 9.22 20.87 3.00
CA SER A 365 8.29 21.98 3.28
C SER A 365 8.53 22.64 4.64
N MET A 366 9.12 21.89 5.58
CA MET A 366 9.51 22.35 6.90
C MET A 366 10.98 22.81 6.97
N SER A 367 11.64 22.94 5.82
CA SER A 367 13.06 23.27 5.68
C SER A 367 14.01 22.28 6.38
N ILE A 368 13.64 21.00 6.40
CA ILE A 368 14.44 19.89 6.92
C ILE A 368 15.13 19.22 5.73
N GLY A 369 16.46 19.17 5.74
CA GLY A 369 17.23 18.49 4.70
C GLY A 369 17.07 16.97 4.81
N VAL A 370 16.79 16.29 3.70
CA VAL A 370 16.72 14.82 3.63
C VAL A 370 17.98 14.32 2.95
N ALA A 371 18.79 13.56 3.69
CA ALA A 371 20.05 13.01 3.19
C ALA A 371 19.85 11.69 2.45
N ASP A 372 18.96 10.83 2.95
CA ASP A 372 18.72 9.50 2.38
C ASP A 372 17.34 8.95 2.81
N ILE A 373 16.71 8.18 1.92
CA ILE A 373 15.50 7.39 2.20
C ILE A 373 15.66 6.02 1.56
N ASP A 374 15.74 4.99 2.38
CA ASP A 374 15.77 3.59 1.94
C ASP A 374 14.39 2.95 2.12
N LEU A 375 13.79 2.59 0.98
CA LEU A 375 12.46 1.99 0.92
C LEU A 375 12.40 0.55 1.45
N LEU A 376 13.51 -0.19 1.37
CA LEU A 376 13.57 -1.58 1.79
C LEU A 376 13.66 -1.66 3.31
N SER A 377 14.62 -0.94 3.91
CA SER A 377 14.79 -0.89 5.37
C SER A 377 13.82 0.06 6.08
N LYS A 378 13.03 0.85 5.32
CA LYS A 378 12.13 1.91 5.83
C LYS A 378 12.86 3.06 6.52
N ARG A 379 14.18 3.15 6.37
CA ARG A 379 15.05 4.10 7.06
C ARG A 379 15.02 5.46 6.35
N VAL A 380 14.95 6.52 7.14
CA VAL A 380 15.07 7.92 6.70
C VAL A 380 16.20 8.59 7.47
N VAL A 381 17.02 9.35 6.76
CA VAL A 381 18.05 10.22 7.35
C VAL A 381 17.71 11.67 7.04
N ALA A 382 17.45 12.45 8.09
CA ALA A 382 17.07 13.85 7.97
C ALA A 382 17.84 14.76 8.94
N GLU A 383 17.93 16.04 8.60
CA GLU A 383 18.67 17.06 9.34
C GLU A 383 17.73 17.90 10.20
N PHE A 384 17.46 17.42 11.42
CA PHE A 384 16.66 18.16 12.38
C PHE A 384 17.51 19.21 13.11
N ARG A 385 16.96 20.42 13.24
CA ARG A 385 17.65 21.55 13.91
C ARG A 385 17.49 21.53 15.43
N SER A 386 16.50 20.80 15.94
CA SER A 386 16.19 20.67 17.37
C SER A 386 15.19 19.52 17.63
N PRO A 387 15.10 18.99 18.87
CA PRO A 387 14.10 17.97 19.23
C PRO A 387 12.67 18.44 18.93
N ARG A 388 12.39 19.72 19.19
CA ARG A 388 11.08 20.34 18.90
C ARG A 388 10.78 20.36 17.40
N ASN A 389 11.77 20.63 16.56
CA ASN A 389 11.60 20.60 15.10
C ASN A 389 11.33 19.16 14.61
N ARG A 390 12.04 18.17 15.16
CA ARG A 390 11.78 16.74 14.89
C ARG A 390 10.39 16.31 15.31
N HIS A 391 9.96 16.65 16.52
CA HIS A 391 8.62 16.34 17.02
C HIS A 391 7.53 16.91 16.10
N ARG A 392 7.66 18.18 15.70
CA ARG A 392 6.72 18.80 14.74
C ARG A 392 6.72 18.10 13.37
N ALA A 393 7.89 17.66 12.90
CA ALA A 393 7.98 16.92 11.64
C ALA A 393 7.28 15.56 11.75
N PHE A 394 7.40 14.89 12.90
CA PHE A 394 6.72 13.62 13.13
C PHE A 394 5.20 13.79 13.19
N GLU A 395 4.70 14.87 13.80
CA GLU A 395 3.28 15.22 13.73
C GLU A 395 2.82 15.47 12.29
N ALA A 396 3.57 16.25 11.49
CA ALA A 396 3.24 16.50 10.09
C ALA A 396 3.24 15.21 9.23
N LEU A 397 4.15 14.28 9.49
CA LEU A 397 4.16 12.96 8.87
C LEU A 397 2.94 12.14 9.28
N ARG A 398 2.53 12.17 10.56
CA ARG A 398 1.32 11.51 11.07
C ARG A 398 0.05 12.06 10.45
N ASP A 399 -0.04 13.37 10.28
CA ASP A 399 -1.15 14.02 9.58
C ASP A 399 -1.22 13.57 8.11
N SER A 400 -0.06 13.39 7.49
CA SER A 400 0.09 12.82 6.15
C SER A 400 -0.22 11.31 6.11
N GLY A 401 -0.37 10.67 7.26
CA GLY A 401 -0.74 9.27 7.43
C GLY A 401 0.43 8.31 7.49
N TYR A 402 1.61 8.79 7.88
CA TYR A 402 2.80 7.99 8.10
C TYR A 402 3.12 7.91 9.59
N ASN A 403 3.59 6.76 10.09
CA ASN A 403 3.87 6.57 11.51
C ASN A 403 5.38 6.50 11.77
N PRO A 404 6.09 7.64 11.90
CA PRO A 404 7.53 7.62 12.14
C PRO A 404 7.87 7.03 13.51
N THR A 405 8.91 6.21 13.57
CA THR A 405 9.45 5.58 14.80
C THR A 405 10.95 5.85 14.94
N LEU A 406 11.41 5.92 16.19
CA LEU A 406 12.82 6.19 16.52
C LEU A 406 13.68 4.93 16.44
N SER A 407 13.11 3.81 16.86
CA SER A 407 13.80 2.53 16.97
C SER A 407 13.25 1.54 15.95
N THR A 408 14.10 0.63 15.49
CA THR A 408 13.64 -0.71 15.13
C THR A 408 13.18 -1.36 16.44
N PRO A 409 11.92 -1.83 16.57
CA PRO A 409 11.53 -2.62 17.74
C PRO A 409 12.53 -3.77 17.93
N ALA A 410 12.90 -4.06 19.18
CA ALA A 410 13.91 -5.08 19.47
C ALA A 410 13.57 -6.40 18.74
N PRO A 411 14.55 -7.06 18.09
CA PRO A 411 14.29 -8.37 17.50
C PRO A 411 13.82 -9.31 18.61
N SER A 412 12.80 -10.12 18.33
CA SER A 412 12.35 -11.17 19.25
C SER A 412 13.55 -12.05 19.58
N GLU A 413 13.95 -12.13 20.85
CA GLU A 413 14.92 -13.13 21.28
C GLU A 413 14.37 -14.50 20.92
N SER A 414 15.01 -15.17 19.96
CA SER A 414 14.73 -16.55 19.63
C SER A 414 15.04 -17.39 20.87
N ALA A 415 14.01 -17.82 21.60
CA ALA A 415 14.17 -18.84 22.61
C ALA A 415 14.65 -20.12 21.92
N VAL A 416 15.85 -20.57 22.29
CA VAL A 416 16.51 -21.81 21.85
C VAL A 416 15.68 -23.04 22.22
#